data_AF-A0A3M9MUZ3-F1
#
_entry.id   AF-A0A3M9MUZ3-F1
#
_cell.length_a   1.000
_cell.length_b   1.000
_cell.length_c   1.000
_cell.angle_alpha   90.00
_cell.angle_beta   90.00
_cell.angle_gamma   90.00
#
_symmetry.space_group_name_H-M   'P 1'
#
loop_
_entity.id
_entity.type
_entity.pdbx_description
1 polymer ?
#
loop_
_entity_poly.entity_id
_entity_poly.type
_entity_poly.pdbx_seq_one_letter_code
_entity_poly.pdbx_strand_id
1 'polypeptide(L)'
;MEDRIETIFEGLRQKSSTKQAIFRNTREVFEKLRSCSIELVENLKKRISEVDSNVLIEYRSVNDFEFHIKFSGDLLMFIMHSNVITLPDDHELMKSRYVDEDFRRRFFGHIMAYNFMADSIKYNRLNDPGYLLGRVLINIENHFYLEGVKQLDLTYNDMAKNVIKEETLRVFIESAMVASVNNDLIAPDVEEIRKITVKQKLEEQQVSTPQKVGFSFSYQRKPNVY
;
A
#
# COMPACT_ATOMS: atom_id res chain seq x y z
N MET A 1 35.70 -15.08 -28.70
CA MET A 1 34.44 -15.39 -28.01
C MET A 1 34.61 -14.83 -26.62
N GLU A 2 34.29 -13.54 -26.42
CA GLU A 2 34.22 -12.96 -25.08
C GLU A 2 33.34 -13.88 -24.23
N ASP A 3 33.86 -14.23 -23.06
CA ASP A 3 33.34 -15.34 -22.27
C ASP A 3 31.93 -15.00 -21.83
N ARG A 4 30.93 -15.62 -22.49
CA ARG A 4 29.52 -15.41 -22.17
C ARG A 4 29.23 -15.70 -20.71
N ILE A 5 30.04 -16.55 -20.06
CA ILE A 5 29.97 -16.83 -18.63
C ILE A 5 30.34 -15.58 -17.83
N GLU A 6 31.35 -14.82 -18.21
CA GLU A 6 31.72 -13.56 -17.55
C GLU A 6 30.62 -12.50 -17.70
N THR A 7 30.01 -12.37 -18.89
CA THR A 7 28.85 -11.48 -19.09
C THR A 7 27.64 -11.89 -18.22
N ILE A 8 27.37 -13.20 -18.12
CA ILE A 8 26.30 -13.73 -17.26
C ILE A 8 26.64 -13.48 -15.78
N PHE A 9 27.88 -13.73 -15.39
CA PHE A 9 28.36 -13.54 -14.03
C PHE A 9 28.22 -12.08 -13.61
N GLU A 10 28.70 -11.13 -14.41
CA GLU A 10 28.57 -9.70 -14.10
C GLU A 10 27.11 -9.23 -14.12
N GLY A 11 26.30 -9.72 -15.07
CA GLY A 11 24.86 -9.43 -15.11
C GLY A 11 24.11 -9.95 -13.87
N LEU A 12 24.40 -11.18 -13.43
CA LEU A 12 23.84 -11.77 -12.23
C LEU A 12 24.36 -11.08 -10.97
N ARG A 13 25.66 -10.81 -10.90
CA ARG A 13 26.30 -10.16 -9.76
C ARG A 13 25.70 -8.79 -9.51
N GLN A 14 25.63 -7.93 -10.52
CA GLN A 14 25.08 -6.58 -10.34
C GLN A 14 23.57 -6.58 -10.09
N LYS A 15 22.77 -7.29 -10.90
CA LYS A 15 21.30 -7.25 -10.76
C LYS A 15 20.81 -8.04 -9.55
N SER A 16 21.37 -9.22 -9.28
CA SER A 16 20.89 -10.08 -8.19
C SER A 16 21.32 -9.55 -6.83
N SER A 17 22.57 -9.07 -6.67
CA SER A 17 23.00 -8.47 -5.41
C SER A 17 22.20 -7.21 -5.07
N THR A 18 21.95 -6.36 -6.07
CA THR A 18 21.14 -5.14 -5.92
C THR A 18 19.72 -5.48 -5.48
N LYS A 19 19.06 -6.42 -6.17
CA LYS A 19 17.69 -6.82 -5.82
C LYS A 19 17.60 -7.45 -4.42
N GLN A 20 18.57 -8.29 -4.05
CA GLN A 20 18.60 -8.89 -2.72
C GLN A 20 18.86 -7.86 -1.62
N ALA A 21 19.73 -6.88 -1.86
CA ALA A 21 19.98 -5.78 -0.92
C ALA A 21 18.72 -4.94 -0.71
N ILE A 22 18.05 -4.56 -1.80
CA ILE A 22 16.78 -3.83 -1.74
C ILE A 22 15.70 -4.62 -1.00
N PHE A 23 15.59 -5.93 -1.25
CA PHE A 23 14.65 -6.79 -0.54
C PHE A 23 14.91 -6.79 0.98
N ARG A 24 16.17 -6.93 1.41
CA ARG A 24 16.55 -6.87 2.84
C ARG A 24 16.22 -5.52 3.45
N ASN A 25 16.60 -4.42 2.79
CA ASN A 25 16.26 -3.06 3.19
C ASN A 25 14.74 -2.91 3.38
N THR A 26 13.95 -3.34 2.39
CA THR A 26 12.49 -3.23 2.43
C THR A 26 11.90 -4.05 3.57
N ARG A 27 12.43 -5.25 3.83
CA ARG A 27 12.01 -6.08 4.96
C ARG A 27 12.28 -5.39 6.29
N GLU A 28 13.47 -4.82 6.49
CA GLU A 28 13.81 -4.07 7.71
C GLU A 28 12.88 -2.87 7.91
N VAL A 29 12.58 -2.13 6.84
CA VAL A 29 11.62 -1.03 6.88
C VAL A 29 10.21 -1.53 7.23
N PHE A 30 9.79 -2.68 6.69
CA PHE A 30 8.48 -3.25 6.99
C PHE A 30 8.35 -3.72 8.45
N GLU A 31 9.41 -4.31 9.03
CA GLU A 31 9.41 -4.63 10.47
C GLU A 31 9.30 -3.37 11.34
N LYS A 32 10.03 -2.30 10.99
CA LYS A 32 9.90 -1.01 11.69
C LYS A 32 8.47 -0.45 11.59
N LEU A 33 7.85 -0.57 10.40
CA LEU A 33 6.47 -0.17 10.17
C LEU A 33 5.50 -0.96 11.06
N ARG A 34 5.72 -2.27 11.26
CA ARG A 34 4.94 -3.08 12.21
C ARG A 34 5.08 -2.59 13.64
N SER A 35 6.31 -2.37 14.11
CA SER A 35 6.56 -1.86 15.47
C SER A 35 5.85 -0.52 15.70
N CYS A 36 6.00 0.42 14.77
CA CYS A 36 5.29 1.71 14.82
C CYS A 36 3.76 1.53 14.85
N SER A 37 3.24 0.60 14.07
CA SER A 37 1.79 0.33 14.00
C SER A 37 1.25 -0.23 15.31
N ILE A 38 1.98 -1.14 15.96
CA ILE A 38 1.60 -1.70 17.26
C ILE A 38 1.56 -0.59 18.32
N GLU A 39 2.60 0.24 18.38
CA GLU A 39 2.64 1.37 19.32
C GLU A 39 1.51 2.36 19.10
N LEU A 40 1.23 2.69 17.83
CA LEU A 40 0.14 3.61 17.49
C LEU A 40 -1.21 3.04 17.89
N VAL A 41 -1.48 1.76 17.58
CA VAL A 41 -2.72 1.07 17.94
C VAL A 41 -2.92 1.04 19.45
N GLU A 42 -1.89 0.69 20.22
CA GLU A 42 -2.00 0.67 21.69
C GLU A 42 -2.27 2.05 22.28
N ASN A 43 -1.66 3.11 21.73
CA ASN A 43 -1.94 4.48 22.15
C ASN A 43 -3.39 4.90 21.83
N LEU A 44 -3.87 4.59 20.63
CA LEU A 44 -5.24 4.90 20.21
C LEU A 44 -6.27 4.10 21.01
N LYS A 45 -6.00 2.83 21.27
CA LYS A 45 -6.87 1.95 22.05
C LYS A 45 -7.08 2.46 23.47
N LYS A 46 -6.03 2.96 24.13
CA LYS A 46 -6.14 3.60 25.46
C LYS A 46 -7.04 4.83 25.40
N ARG A 47 -6.76 5.75 24.46
CA ARG A 47 -7.53 6.99 24.32
C ARG A 47 -8.99 6.76 23.99
N ILE A 48 -9.30 5.81 23.10
CA ILE A 48 -10.70 5.56 22.72
C ILE A 48 -11.47 4.83 23.81
N SER A 49 -10.80 3.96 24.60
CA SER A 49 -11.45 3.24 25.70
C SER A 49 -11.94 4.16 26.83
N GLU A 50 -11.35 5.34 26.97
CA GLU A 50 -11.81 6.39 27.90
C GLU A 50 -13.11 7.06 27.42
N VAL A 51 -13.42 6.96 26.12
CA VAL A 51 -14.59 7.58 25.48
C VAL A 51 -15.69 6.55 25.24
N ASP A 52 -15.37 5.44 24.58
CA ASP A 52 -16.27 4.32 24.30
C ASP A 52 -15.50 3.01 24.18
N SER A 53 -15.70 2.11 25.15
CA SER A 53 -15.05 0.79 25.20
C SER A 53 -15.50 -0.17 24.09
N ASN A 54 -16.58 0.14 23.35
CA ASN A 54 -17.07 -0.68 22.25
C ASN A 54 -16.33 -0.41 20.93
N VAL A 55 -15.62 0.72 20.82
CA VAL A 55 -14.83 1.03 19.62
C VAL A 55 -13.54 0.21 19.65
N LEU A 56 -13.50 -0.85 18.84
CA LEU A 56 -12.36 -1.76 18.73
C LEU A 56 -11.33 -1.22 17.73
N ILE A 57 -10.08 -1.11 18.20
CA ILE A 57 -8.90 -0.86 17.38
C ILE A 57 -7.94 -2.03 17.59
N GLU A 58 -7.57 -2.71 16.51
CA GLU A 58 -6.81 -3.97 16.59
C GLU A 58 -5.67 -3.98 15.57
N TYR A 59 -4.49 -4.41 16.02
CA TYR A 59 -3.38 -4.79 15.16
C TYR A 59 -3.38 -6.31 14.97
N ARG A 60 -3.15 -6.77 13.74
CA ARG A 60 -3.02 -8.20 13.44
C ARG A 60 -1.83 -8.45 12.51
N SER A 61 -0.85 -9.23 12.96
CA SER A 61 0.14 -9.81 12.07
C SER A 61 -0.48 -10.98 11.29
N VAL A 62 -0.35 -10.99 9.96
CA VAL A 62 -0.91 -12.06 9.12
C VAL A 62 0.19 -13.04 8.72
N ASN A 63 1.27 -12.53 8.16
CA ASN A 63 2.45 -13.28 7.75
C ASN A 63 3.66 -12.33 7.62
N ASP A 64 4.81 -12.84 7.18
CA ASP A 64 6.06 -12.08 7.00
C ASP A 64 5.95 -10.85 6.07
N PHE A 65 4.93 -10.81 5.21
CA PHE A 65 4.72 -9.77 4.20
C PHE A 65 3.43 -8.96 4.39
N GLU A 66 2.66 -9.25 5.44
CA GLU A 66 1.34 -8.64 5.62
C GLU A 66 0.97 -8.44 7.09
N PHE A 67 0.41 -7.27 7.39
CA PHE A 67 -0.24 -7.00 8.66
C PHE A 67 -1.43 -6.05 8.47
N HIS A 68 -2.36 -6.08 9.40
CA HIS A 68 -3.59 -5.29 9.36
C HIS A 68 -3.72 -4.37 10.57
N ILE A 69 -4.40 -3.24 10.35
CA ILE A 69 -4.94 -2.39 11.41
C ILE A 69 -6.45 -2.24 11.15
N LYS A 70 -7.27 -2.69 12.09
CA LYS A 70 -8.73 -2.62 12.03
C LYS A 70 -9.25 -1.55 12.98
N PHE A 71 -10.15 -0.68 12.52
CA PHE A 71 -10.79 0.37 13.31
C PHE A 71 -12.07 0.88 12.62
N SER A 72 -13.09 1.26 13.38
CA SER A 72 -14.29 1.96 12.86
C SER A 72 -14.96 1.33 11.62
N GLY A 73 -14.91 0.00 11.47
CA GLY A 73 -15.44 -0.73 10.30
C GLY A 73 -14.48 -0.83 9.10
N ASP A 74 -13.34 -0.15 9.17
CA ASP A 74 -12.26 -0.19 8.18
C ASP A 74 -11.18 -1.21 8.54
N LEU A 75 -10.49 -1.65 7.50
CA LEU A 75 -9.33 -2.52 7.57
C LEU A 75 -8.21 -1.94 6.70
N LEU A 76 -7.21 -1.37 7.34
CA LEU A 76 -5.94 -1.06 6.69
C LEU A 76 -5.11 -2.32 6.54
N MET A 77 -4.71 -2.62 5.31
CA MET A 77 -3.84 -3.72 4.99
C MET A 77 -2.51 -3.20 4.46
N PHE A 78 -1.43 -3.48 5.17
CA PHE A 78 -0.07 -3.17 4.73
C PHE A 78 0.57 -4.42 4.14
N ILE A 79 1.04 -4.32 2.89
CA ILE A 79 1.60 -5.44 2.14
C ILE A 79 2.99 -5.06 1.63
N MET A 80 3.99 -5.83 2.03
CA MET A 80 5.32 -5.78 1.42
C MET A 80 5.38 -6.76 0.25
N HIS A 81 5.80 -6.30 -0.92
CA HIS A 81 6.03 -7.19 -2.05
C HIS A 81 7.48 -7.67 -2.11
N SER A 82 7.67 -8.94 -2.49
CA SER A 82 9.01 -9.53 -2.66
C SER A 82 9.72 -9.08 -3.94
N ASN A 83 8.97 -8.60 -4.93
CA ASN A 83 9.51 -8.18 -6.21
C ASN A 83 10.09 -6.77 -6.15
N VAL A 84 11.33 -6.63 -6.60
CA VAL A 84 11.96 -5.34 -6.86
C VAL A 84 11.48 -4.81 -8.22
N ILE A 85 11.00 -3.58 -8.23
CA ILE A 85 10.43 -2.90 -9.40
C ILE A 85 11.30 -1.72 -9.83
N THR A 86 11.03 -1.19 -11.01
CA THR A 86 11.51 0.13 -11.48
C THR A 86 10.30 0.94 -11.92
N LEU A 87 10.42 2.26 -11.95
CA LEU A 87 9.40 3.13 -12.54
C LEU A 87 9.67 3.33 -14.04
N PRO A 88 8.66 3.77 -14.81
CA PRO A 88 8.84 4.21 -16.19
C PRO A 88 9.92 5.30 -16.33
N ASP A 89 10.68 5.29 -17.43
CA ASP A 89 11.79 6.22 -17.66
C ASP A 89 11.35 7.70 -17.70
N ASP A 90 10.09 7.95 -18.05
CA ASP A 90 9.50 9.30 -18.09
C ASP A 90 9.03 9.81 -16.72
N HIS A 91 9.00 8.94 -15.70
CA HIS A 91 8.67 9.31 -14.33
C HIS A 91 9.69 10.32 -13.77
N GLU A 92 9.22 11.38 -13.11
CA GLU A 92 10.07 12.48 -12.61
C GLU A 92 11.24 11.98 -11.74
N LEU A 93 10.95 11.04 -10.84
CA LEU A 93 11.96 10.38 -10.02
C LEU A 93 13.14 9.78 -10.82
N MET A 94 12.85 9.16 -11.98
CA MET A 94 13.88 8.54 -12.83
C MET A 94 14.79 9.57 -13.52
N LYS A 95 14.35 10.84 -13.61
CA LYS A 95 15.09 11.95 -14.22
C LYS A 95 15.98 12.70 -13.23
N SER A 96 15.92 12.35 -11.94
CA SER A 96 16.72 13.02 -10.91
C SER A 96 18.21 12.71 -11.06
N ARG A 97 19.07 13.69 -10.80
CA ARG A 97 20.53 13.52 -10.80
C ARG A 97 20.97 12.41 -9.83
N TYR A 98 20.30 12.29 -8.70
CA TYR A 98 20.57 11.24 -7.71
C TYR A 98 20.44 9.83 -8.29
N VAL A 99 19.41 9.61 -9.13
CA VAL A 99 19.18 8.32 -9.79
C VAL A 99 20.13 8.10 -10.98
N ASP A 100 20.48 9.17 -11.71
CA ASP A 100 21.40 9.11 -12.85
C ASP A 100 22.84 8.77 -12.42
N GLU A 101 23.28 9.25 -11.26
CA GLU A 101 24.63 8.99 -10.72
C GLU A 101 24.89 7.52 -10.35
N ASP A 102 23.85 6.73 -10.06
CA ASP A 102 23.99 5.29 -9.82
C ASP A 102 22.74 4.53 -10.28
N PHE A 103 22.90 3.76 -11.36
CA PHE A 103 21.84 2.94 -11.96
C PHE A 103 21.12 2.01 -10.97
N ARG A 104 21.78 1.58 -9.88
CA ARG A 104 21.16 0.72 -8.86
C ARG A 104 20.06 1.44 -8.08
N ARG A 105 20.08 2.78 -8.01
CA ARG A 105 19.07 3.62 -7.34
C ARG A 105 17.74 3.70 -8.10
N ARG A 106 17.67 3.15 -9.32
CA ARG A 106 16.45 3.02 -10.13
C ARG A 106 15.52 1.89 -9.70
N PHE A 107 15.99 1.03 -8.80
CA PHE A 107 15.26 -0.16 -8.36
C PHE A 107 14.72 0.03 -6.95
N PHE A 108 13.49 -0.46 -6.73
CA PHE A 108 12.75 -0.26 -5.49
C PHE A 108 12.10 -1.54 -5.00
N GLY A 109 12.19 -1.78 -3.70
CA GLY A 109 11.20 -2.58 -3.00
C GLY A 109 10.02 -1.68 -2.65
N HIS A 110 8.87 -2.29 -2.39
CA HIS A 110 7.66 -1.51 -2.18
C HIS A 110 6.74 -2.12 -1.13
N ILE A 111 6.16 -1.22 -0.33
CA ILE A 111 5.15 -1.50 0.69
C ILE A 111 3.91 -0.72 0.30
N MET A 112 2.76 -1.39 0.22
CA MET A 112 1.48 -0.79 -0.15
C MET A 112 0.55 -0.76 1.05
N ALA A 113 -0.21 0.32 1.19
CA ALA A 113 -1.27 0.46 2.18
C ALA A 113 -2.63 0.52 1.46
N TYR A 114 -3.47 -0.47 1.70
CA TYR A 114 -4.83 -0.54 1.17
C TYR A 114 -5.86 -0.30 2.27
N ASN A 115 -6.99 0.30 1.92
CA ASN A 115 -8.19 0.35 2.74
C ASN A 115 -9.26 -0.59 2.19
N PHE A 116 -9.74 -1.48 3.03
CA PHE A 116 -10.89 -2.36 2.78
C PHE A 116 -11.96 -2.12 3.84
N MET A 117 -13.20 -2.50 3.54
CA MET A 117 -14.18 -2.67 4.63
C MET A 117 -13.80 -3.93 5.43
N ALA A 118 -13.80 -3.84 6.75
CA ALA A 118 -13.46 -4.99 7.61
C ALA A 118 -14.41 -6.18 7.37
N ASP A 119 -15.67 -5.88 7.06
CA ASP A 119 -16.68 -6.88 6.73
C ASP A 119 -16.41 -7.60 5.40
N SER A 120 -15.70 -6.95 4.46
CA SER A 120 -15.32 -7.60 3.20
C SER A 120 -14.48 -8.84 3.45
N ILE A 121 -13.51 -8.73 4.36
CA ILE A 121 -12.63 -9.83 4.73
C ILE A 121 -13.33 -10.81 5.67
N LYS A 122 -14.11 -10.30 6.64
CA LYS A 122 -14.83 -11.14 7.61
C LYS A 122 -15.84 -12.08 6.95
N TYR A 123 -16.55 -11.60 5.93
CA TYR A 123 -17.63 -12.34 5.25
C TYR A 123 -17.23 -12.84 3.85
N ASN A 124 -15.94 -12.80 3.50
CA ASN A 124 -15.44 -13.23 2.19
C ASN A 124 -16.20 -12.59 1.01
N ARG A 125 -16.49 -11.29 1.09
CA ARG A 125 -17.13 -10.54 0.00
C ARG A 125 -16.11 -10.24 -1.08
N LEU A 126 -15.84 -11.24 -1.92
CA LEU A 126 -14.75 -11.23 -2.91
C LEU A 126 -14.82 -10.10 -3.95
N ASN A 127 -15.99 -9.47 -4.13
CA ASN A 127 -16.18 -8.39 -5.09
C ASN A 127 -16.01 -6.99 -4.49
N ASP A 128 -15.81 -6.87 -3.16
CA ASP A 128 -15.61 -5.56 -2.56
C ASP A 128 -14.24 -5.00 -2.94
N PRO A 129 -14.18 -3.74 -3.39
CA PRO A 129 -12.92 -3.14 -3.78
C PRO A 129 -12.04 -2.83 -2.55
N GLY A 130 -10.74 -3.04 -2.70
CA GLY A 130 -9.72 -2.43 -1.86
C GLY A 130 -9.16 -1.19 -2.52
N TYR A 131 -8.93 -0.14 -1.75
CA TYR A 131 -8.44 1.14 -2.27
C TYR A 131 -7.00 1.36 -1.84
N LEU A 132 -6.09 1.49 -2.80
CA LEU A 132 -4.71 1.86 -2.51
C LEU A 132 -4.69 3.29 -1.96
N LEU A 133 -4.32 3.43 -0.69
CA LEU A 133 -4.13 4.74 -0.07
C LEU A 133 -2.81 5.34 -0.51
N GLY A 134 -1.75 4.54 -0.48
CA GLY A 134 -0.42 4.95 -0.91
C GLY A 134 0.57 3.79 -0.88
N ARG A 135 1.76 4.06 -1.42
CA ARG A 135 2.88 3.12 -1.42
C ARG A 135 4.18 3.82 -1.09
N VAL A 136 5.03 3.13 -0.35
CA VAL A 136 6.41 3.52 -0.05
C VAL A 136 7.33 2.72 -0.96
N LEU A 137 8.14 3.40 -1.75
CA LEU A 137 9.22 2.82 -2.54
C LEU A 137 10.53 3.00 -1.79
N ILE A 138 11.34 1.95 -1.63
CA ILE A 138 12.63 1.99 -0.92
C ILE A 138 13.73 1.50 -1.85
N ASN A 139 14.77 2.31 -2.02
CA ASN A 139 15.90 1.97 -2.91
C ASN A 139 17.05 1.27 -2.15
N ILE A 140 18.14 1.00 -2.87
CA ILE A 140 19.32 0.29 -2.31
C ILE A 140 20.05 1.04 -1.19
N GLU A 141 19.85 2.36 -1.07
CA GLU A 141 20.48 3.22 -0.06
C GLU A 141 19.51 3.58 1.09
N ASN A 142 18.35 2.91 1.20
CA ASN A 142 17.28 3.25 2.14
C ASN A 142 16.69 4.66 1.96
N HIS A 143 16.84 5.24 0.77
CA HIS A 143 16.08 6.41 0.39
C HIS A 143 14.70 6.00 -0.08
N PHE A 144 13.69 6.83 0.20
CA PHE A 144 12.31 6.52 -0.11
C PHE A 144 11.61 7.57 -0.97
N TYR A 145 10.61 7.07 -1.69
CA TYR A 145 9.65 7.87 -2.41
C TYR A 145 8.25 7.41 -2.02
N LEU A 146 7.38 8.36 -1.67
CA LEU A 146 6.01 8.09 -1.25
C LEU A 146 5.07 8.51 -2.38
N GLU A 147 4.21 7.60 -2.80
CA GLU A 147 3.10 7.93 -3.69
C GLU A 147 1.76 7.75 -2.97
N GLY A 148 0.85 8.69 -3.18
CA GLY A 148 -0.48 8.64 -2.57
C GLY A 148 -0.56 9.35 -1.23
N VAL A 149 -1.62 8.99 -0.50
CA VAL A 149 -2.19 9.61 0.70
C VAL A 149 -2.15 11.15 0.63
N LYS A 150 -3.02 11.69 -0.23
CA LYS A 150 -3.23 13.10 -0.63
C LYS A 150 -3.31 14.17 0.49
N GLN A 151 -3.29 13.79 1.76
CA GLN A 151 -3.44 14.71 2.90
C GLN A 151 -2.12 15.04 3.60
N LEU A 152 -1.01 14.55 3.06
CA LEU A 152 0.30 14.79 3.60
C LEU A 152 0.96 15.99 2.90
N ASP A 153 1.15 17.08 3.65
CA ASP A 153 2.14 18.15 3.38
C ASP A 153 3.58 17.60 3.47
N LEU A 154 3.81 16.39 2.99
CA LEU A 154 5.12 15.79 2.93
C LEU A 154 5.79 16.29 1.65
N THR A 155 6.53 17.38 1.79
CA THR A 155 7.51 17.85 0.79
C THR A 155 8.68 16.87 0.69
N TYR A 156 8.41 15.65 0.24
CA TYR A 156 9.39 14.61 -0.07
C TYR A 156 9.71 14.57 -1.57
N ASN A 157 9.70 15.74 -2.22
CA ASN A 157 9.91 15.86 -3.66
C ASN A 157 11.33 15.43 -4.09
N ASP A 158 12.30 15.46 -3.17
CA ASP A 158 13.70 15.11 -3.43
C ASP A 158 14.10 13.81 -2.73
N MET A 159 13.98 12.68 -3.44
CA MET A 159 14.33 11.37 -2.91
C MET A 159 15.76 11.30 -2.37
N ALA A 160 16.69 12.09 -2.91
CA ALA A 160 18.08 12.11 -2.45
C ALA A 160 18.24 12.55 -0.98
N LYS A 161 17.24 13.25 -0.43
CA LYS A 161 17.21 13.70 0.97
C LYS A 161 16.30 12.86 1.86
N ASN A 162 15.49 12.00 1.26
CA ASN A 162 14.46 11.23 1.93
C ASN A 162 15.03 9.91 2.45
N VAL A 163 15.80 9.94 3.53
CA VAL A 163 16.24 8.71 4.21
C VAL A 163 15.10 8.18 5.08
N ILE A 164 14.82 6.88 5.03
CA ILE A 164 13.81 6.26 5.90
C ILE A 164 14.16 6.51 7.37
N LYS A 165 13.22 7.10 8.10
CA LYS A 165 13.26 7.25 9.56
C LYS A 165 11.95 6.77 10.17
N GLU A 166 11.98 6.49 11.48
CA GLU A 166 10.82 6.02 12.21
C GLU A 166 9.66 7.02 12.17
N GLU A 167 9.96 8.32 12.26
CA GLU A 167 8.97 9.39 12.21
C GLU A 167 8.24 9.40 10.86
N THR A 168 8.96 9.16 9.76
CA THR A 168 8.37 9.04 8.43
C THR A 168 7.38 7.88 8.35
N LEU A 169 7.73 6.73 8.92
CA LEU A 169 6.87 5.54 8.92
C LEU A 169 5.61 5.78 9.76
N ARG A 170 5.76 6.43 10.92
CA ARG A 170 4.63 6.81 11.77
C ARG A 170 3.68 7.74 11.03
N VAL A 171 4.21 8.78 10.39
CA VAL A 171 3.42 9.73 9.59
C VAL A 171 2.70 9.03 8.44
N PHE A 172 3.33 8.05 7.78
CA PHE A 172 2.68 7.26 6.74
C PHE A 172 1.49 6.44 7.28
N ILE A 173 1.64 5.77 8.43
CA ILE A 173 0.56 4.99 9.06
C ILE A 173 -0.58 5.92 9.49
N GLU A 174 -0.27 7.00 10.21
CA GLU A 174 -1.26 7.96 10.68
C GLU A 174 -2.07 8.55 9.53
N SER A 175 -1.39 8.87 8.43
CA SER A 175 -2.07 9.43 7.25
C SER A 175 -2.94 8.42 6.55
N ALA A 176 -2.50 7.16 6.46
CA ALA A 176 -3.34 6.08 5.96
C ALA A 176 -4.60 5.92 6.83
N MET A 177 -4.47 6.01 8.16
CA MET A 177 -5.61 5.96 9.08
C MET A 177 -6.56 7.15 8.90
N VAL A 178 -6.02 8.37 8.84
CA VAL A 178 -6.82 9.60 8.61
C VAL A 178 -7.55 9.54 7.26
N ALA A 179 -6.87 9.09 6.21
CA ALA A 179 -7.49 8.90 4.91
C ALA A 179 -8.61 7.84 4.97
N SER A 180 -8.46 6.76 5.74
CA SER A 180 -9.53 5.76 5.88
C SER A 180 -10.76 6.32 6.59
N VAL A 181 -10.58 6.98 7.74
CA VAL A 181 -11.67 7.53 8.56
C VAL A 181 -12.48 8.56 7.79
N ASN A 182 -11.84 9.38 6.96
CA ASN A 182 -12.50 10.46 6.23
C ASN A 182 -13.24 10.01 4.95
N ASN A 183 -13.21 8.72 4.60
CA ASN A 183 -13.83 8.21 3.37
C ASN A 183 -15.07 7.36 3.68
N ASP A 184 -16.23 8.02 3.63
CA ASP A 184 -17.56 7.43 3.78
C ASP A 184 -17.97 6.56 2.57
N LEU A 185 -18.91 5.65 2.82
CA LEU A 185 -19.54 4.83 1.79
C LEU A 185 -20.68 5.60 1.11
N ILE A 186 -20.76 5.52 -0.22
CA ILE A 186 -21.93 5.93 -1.00
C ILE A 186 -22.82 4.73 -1.25
N ALA A 187 -24.12 4.91 -1.00
CA ALA A 187 -25.15 4.00 -1.47
C ALA A 187 -25.29 4.12 -2.99
N PRO A 188 -25.32 3.00 -3.74
CA PRO A 188 -25.57 3.04 -5.18
C PRO A 188 -26.97 3.58 -5.49
N ASP A 189 -27.18 4.02 -6.73
CA ASP A 189 -28.50 4.47 -7.18
C ASP A 189 -29.52 3.32 -7.09
N VAL A 190 -30.75 3.64 -6.67
CA VAL A 190 -31.84 2.67 -6.57
C VAL A 190 -32.07 1.95 -7.90
N GLU A 191 -31.93 2.62 -9.03
CA GLU A 191 -32.07 2.01 -10.36
C GLU A 191 -31.01 0.93 -10.63
N GLU A 192 -29.79 1.08 -10.10
CA GLU A 192 -28.70 0.11 -10.25
C GLU A 192 -28.94 -1.18 -9.46
N ILE A 193 -29.66 -1.09 -8.34
CA ILE A 193 -29.90 -2.23 -7.42
C ILE A 193 -31.30 -2.83 -7.54
N ARG A 194 -32.14 -2.32 -8.45
CA ARG A 194 -33.52 -2.78 -8.65
C ARG A 194 -33.66 -4.23 -9.13
N LYS A 195 -32.61 -4.80 -9.73
CA LYS A 195 -32.64 -6.15 -10.28
C LYS A 195 -31.47 -6.95 -9.74
N ILE A 196 -31.75 -8.17 -9.29
CA ILE A 196 -30.75 -9.12 -8.82
C ILE A 196 -30.79 -10.35 -9.71
N THR A 197 -29.63 -10.84 -10.11
CA THR A 197 -29.52 -12.07 -10.89
C THR A 197 -29.58 -13.29 -9.96
N VAL A 198 -29.99 -14.44 -10.50
CA VAL A 198 -29.95 -15.72 -9.76
C VAL A 198 -28.51 -16.04 -9.32
N LYS A 199 -27.51 -15.67 -10.13
CA LYS A 199 -26.09 -15.79 -9.78
C LYS A 199 -25.77 -15.01 -8.49
N GLN A 200 -26.12 -13.72 -8.43
CA GLN A 200 -25.93 -12.89 -7.24
C GLN A 200 -26.64 -13.47 -6.01
N LYS A 201 -27.83 -14.05 -6.18
CA LYS A 201 -28.55 -14.75 -5.09
C LYS A 201 -27.80 -16.00 -4.60
N LEU A 202 -27.26 -16.81 -5.52
CA LEU A 202 -26.59 -18.07 -5.21
C LEU A 202 -25.18 -17.90 -4.63
N GLU A 203 -24.49 -16.82 -4.99
CA GLU A 203 -23.14 -16.51 -4.50
C GLU A 203 -23.14 -15.90 -3.09
N GLU A 204 -24.31 -15.68 -2.46
CA GLU A 204 -24.50 -14.91 -1.21
C GLU A 204 -23.84 -13.52 -1.24
N GLN A 205 -23.52 -13.03 -2.44
CA GLN A 205 -22.88 -11.74 -2.63
C GLN A 205 -23.94 -10.65 -2.53
N GLN A 206 -23.70 -9.68 -1.65
CA GLN A 206 -24.58 -8.54 -1.50
C GLN A 206 -24.81 -7.88 -2.87
N VAL A 207 -26.08 -7.68 -3.18
CA VAL A 207 -26.63 -7.12 -4.43
C VAL A 207 -26.08 -5.73 -4.75
N SER A 208 -25.57 -5.05 -3.73
CA SER A 208 -25.04 -3.69 -3.78
C SER A 208 -23.74 -3.64 -3.00
N THR A 209 -22.60 -3.43 -3.67
CA THR A 209 -21.33 -3.15 -2.99
C THR A 209 -21.18 -1.63 -2.84
N PRO A 210 -21.25 -1.09 -1.61
CA PRO A 210 -21.05 0.34 -1.39
C PRO A 210 -19.63 0.72 -1.82
N GLN A 211 -19.46 1.86 -2.50
CA GLN A 211 -18.16 2.37 -2.91
C GLN A 211 -17.74 3.55 -2.03
N LYS A 212 -16.46 3.64 -1.69
CA LYS A 212 -15.92 4.78 -0.92
C LYS A 212 -15.69 6.00 -1.80
N VAL A 213 -16.16 7.16 -1.36
CA VAL A 213 -15.86 8.46 -2.00
C VAL A 213 -14.42 8.83 -1.72
N GLY A 214 -13.76 9.57 -2.63
CA GLY A 214 -12.38 10.02 -2.47
C GLY A 214 -11.32 9.14 -3.16
N PHE A 215 -11.70 7.91 -3.55
CA PHE A 215 -10.85 7.01 -4.33
C PHE A 215 -11.38 6.88 -5.77
N SER A 216 -10.69 7.53 -6.72
CA SER A 216 -10.99 7.38 -8.15
C SER A 216 -10.04 6.36 -8.78
N PHE A 217 -10.56 5.27 -9.32
CA PHE A 217 -9.79 4.36 -10.18
C PHE A 217 -9.60 5.03 -11.55
N SER A 218 -8.41 5.53 -11.85
CA SER A 218 -8.11 6.19 -13.13
C SER A 218 -8.05 5.24 -14.34
N TYR A 219 -8.33 3.94 -14.15
CA TYR A 219 -8.18 2.95 -15.21
C TYR A 219 -9.28 1.89 -15.21
N GLN A 220 -10.53 2.27 -15.48
CA GLN A 220 -11.52 1.35 -16.02
C GLN A 220 -11.41 1.37 -17.55
N ARG A 221 -10.85 0.30 -18.13
CA ARG A 221 -11.02 0.02 -19.57
C ARG A 221 -12.51 -0.10 -19.84
N LYS A 222 -13.06 0.83 -20.64
CA LYS A 222 -14.38 0.66 -21.24
C LYS A 222 -14.38 -0.67 -22.01
N PRO A 223 -15.34 -1.59 -21.79
CA PRO A 223 -15.48 -2.73 -22.67
C PRO A 223 -15.83 -2.19 -24.06
N ASN A 224 -14.99 -2.51 -25.05
CA ASN A 224 -15.35 -2.31 -26.45
C ASN A 224 -16.54 -3.22 -26.71
N VAL A 225 -17.71 -2.62 -26.89
CA VAL A 225 -18.87 -3.27 -27.46
C VAL A 225 -18.67 -3.25 -28.98
N TYR A 226 -18.43 -4.42 -29.57
CA TYR A 226 -18.62 -4.64 -31.00
C TYR A 226 -20.05 -5.15 -31.22
#